data_AF-A0A3G8X0B8-F1
#
_entry.id   AF-A0A3G8X0B8-F1
#
_cell.length_a   1.000
_cell.length_b   1.000
_cell.length_c   1.000
_cell.angle_alpha   90.00
_cell.angle_beta   90.00
_cell.angle_gamma   90.00
#
_symmetry.space_group_name_H-M   'P 1'
#
loop_
_entity.id
_entity.type
_entity.pdbx_description
1 polymer ?
#
loop_
_entity_poly.entity_id
_entity_poly.type
_entity_poly.pdbx_seq_one_letter_code
_entity_poly.pdbx_strand_id
1 'polypeptide(L)'
;MKRNYNLFYIVIIIILTTFACKKGTGEDNPIIPPVSPPVTGNIVYKSDYAYNLNVVYFVPNNVIANADYEERISKILIEGQKFISNGMKSWGFGEKSFGLLKNAENTRVKIHLIKAPLNSDAYANYPAIETLVKAYFQQNPQELKSEHYLVLTASNKKYDEGETDTHAIPYYGVGRWCYAVDFPGLKYENLGKPGSVGDKATVYIGGMLHELGHGINLPHNGPSASQAANPAFGMTLMGSGNYTYGKSPTFLSYFDAATLNNCQIFSKEVKTFYGAVTSKVTEIDAKYLNGEIIVSGKYTSSNPASHITFRNIESSDPDGYASITFTTKPGADNSFSVKMPVSEFIKKGNSNYTLQIFFHHENGTNTSTSYAYKFADNIPVIDFGDRTLLARTGWTISGFSTAQGSFAATNVLDGNANTYWHTSWDNAQLHPHFITIKTGASAVTANGLSINTRQDTQAGAGKIKDFRIETSNDGTNWTTVYNGTMALNGVQYFSFNGAKTFNYIKIVSLNDYLGEKFASLSEVNLY
;
A
#
# COMPACT_ATOMS: atom_id res chain seq x y z
N MET A 1 -15.73 -59.36 11.48
CA MET A 1 -17.17 -59.25 11.19
C MET A 1 -17.32 -58.25 10.05
N LYS A 2 -17.84 -58.70 8.90
CA LYS A 2 -17.96 -57.96 7.65
C LYS A 2 -18.95 -56.79 7.78
N ARG A 3 -18.69 -55.65 7.15
CA ARG A 3 -19.69 -55.02 6.25
C ARG A 3 -19.12 -53.88 5.41
N ASN A 4 -19.49 -53.96 4.14
CA ASN A 4 -19.09 -53.14 3.02
C ASN A 4 -19.76 -51.78 3.03
N TYR A 5 -19.04 -50.76 2.53
CA TYR A 5 -19.63 -49.53 2.01
C TYR A 5 -19.85 -49.69 0.51
N ASN A 6 -21.06 -49.40 0.04
CA ASN A 6 -21.32 -49.10 -1.36
C ASN A 6 -22.17 -47.84 -1.47
N LEU A 7 -21.63 -46.93 -2.27
CA LEU A 7 -22.16 -45.72 -2.91
C LEU A 7 -23.67 -45.68 -3.15
N PHE A 8 -24.28 -44.50 -2.97
CA PHE A 8 -25.17 -43.91 -3.98
C PHE A 8 -25.13 -42.37 -3.89
N TYR A 9 -24.80 -41.74 -5.02
CA TYR A 9 -24.83 -40.30 -5.26
C TYR A 9 -26.28 -39.82 -5.37
N ILE A 10 -26.61 -38.69 -4.72
CA ILE A 10 -27.79 -37.89 -5.04
C ILE A 10 -27.35 -36.45 -5.34
N VAL A 11 -27.62 -36.06 -6.58
CA VAL A 11 -27.51 -34.72 -7.13
C VAL A 11 -28.58 -33.84 -6.46
N ILE A 12 -28.19 -32.75 -5.81
CA ILE A 12 -29.13 -31.72 -5.33
C ILE A 12 -29.10 -30.55 -6.30
N ILE A 13 -30.21 -30.40 -7.01
CA ILE A 13 -30.62 -29.23 -7.79
C ILE A 13 -31.01 -28.13 -6.79
N ILE A 14 -30.32 -26.99 -6.81
CA ILE A 14 -30.73 -25.81 -6.05
C ILE A 14 -31.81 -25.07 -6.85
N ILE A 15 -33.04 -25.13 -6.34
CA ILE A 15 -34.21 -24.40 -6.82
C ILE A 15 -34.15 -22.98 -6.25
N LEU A 16 -34.12 -21.98 -7.14
CA LEU A 16 -34.39 -20.57 -6.82
C LEU A 16 -35.83 -20.43 -6.31
N THR A 17 -35.98 -20.04 -5.05
CA THR A 17 -37.25 -19.56 -4.51
C THR A 17 -37.18 -18.05 -4.25
N THR A 18 -37.86 -17.31 -5.11
CA THR A 18 -38.20 -15.90 -4.91
C THR A 18 -39.27 -15.80 -3.82
N PHE A 19 -38.91 -15.30 -2.65
CA PHE A 19 -39.90 -14.84 -1.66
C PHE A 19 -40.08 -13.33 -1.80
N ALA A 20 -41.17 -12.95 -2.46
CA ALA A 20 -41.76 -11.63 -2.32
C ALA A 20 -42.58 -11.60 -1.02
N CYS A 21 -42.26 -10.67 -0.12
CA CYS A 21 -43.11 -10.36 1.04
C CYS A 21 -43.24 -8.85 1.23
N LYS A 22 -44.48 -8.39 1.00
CA LYS A 22 -45.20 -7.18 1.42
C LYS A 22 -44.41 -5.89 1.69
N LYS A 23 -44.66 -4.92 0.80
CA LYS A 23 -44.56 -3.47 1.07
C LYS A 23 -45.31 -3.12 2.35
N GLY A 24 -44.58 -2.77 3.40
CA GLY A 24 -45.08 -1.89 4.43
C GLY A 24 -45.10 -0.47 3.86
N THR A 25 -46.26 0.17 3.87
CA THR A 25 -46.41 1.61 3.64
C THR A 25 -45.90 2.35 4.88
N GLY A 26 -44.59 2.33 5.08
CA GLY A 26 -43.91 3.41 5.79
C GLY A 26 -43.50 4.40 4.72
N GLU A 27 -44.03 5.61 4.76
CA GLU A 27 -43.37 6.72 4.08
C GLU A 27 -41.98 6.85 4.72
N ASP A 28 -40.96 6.26 4.09
CA ASP A 28 -39.58 6.71 4.24
C ASP A 28 -39.51 8.10 3.61
N ASN A 29 -40.07 9.09 4.32
CA ASN A 29 -39.69 10.46 4.09
C ASN A 29 -38.20 10.52 4.43
N PRO A 30 -37.29 10.77 3.46
CA PRO A 30 -35.92 11.06 3.82
C PRO A 30 -35.98 12.21 4.83
N ILE A 31 -35.35 12.04 5.99
CA ILE A 31 -35.23 13.11 6.96
C ILE A 31 -34.40 14.19 6.26
N ILE A 32 -35.09 15.15 5.64
CA ILE A 32 -34.49 16.32 5.00
C ILE A 32 -34.11 17.24 6.16
N PRO A 33 -32.82 17.39 6.51
CA PRO A 33 -32.45 18.35 7.54
C PRO A 33 -32.82 19.76 7.06
N PRO A 34 -33.46 20.59 7.91
CA PRO A 34 -33.71 21.97 7.57
C PRO A 34 -32.37 22.68 7.36
N VAL A 35 -32.12 23.13 6.14
CA VAL A 35 -31.01 24.03 5.83
C VAL A 35 -31.30 25.36 6.53
N SER A 36 -30.53 25.69 7.56
CA SER A 36 -30.50 27.07 8.02
C SER A 36 -29.85 27.90 6.90
N PRO A 37 -30.49 28.96 6.39
CA PRO A 37 -29.84 29.83 5.42
C PRO A 37 -28.53 30.36 6.02
N PRO A 38 -27.48 30.56 5.20
CA PRO A 38 -26.20 31.07 5.69
C PRO A 38 -26.45 32.39 6.44
N VAL A 39 -26.02 32.45 7.70
CA VAL A 39 -26.08 33.67 8.50
C VAL A 39 -24.86 34.51 8.15
N THR A 40 -25.11 35.80 7.91
CA THR A 40 -24.17 36.93 7.68
C THR A 40 -23.72 37.22 6.24
N GLY A 41 -24.21 38.35 5.71
CA GLY A 41 -23.59 39.19 4.66
C GLY A 41 -23.38 38.56 3.28
N ASN A 42 -23.50 39.35 2.22
CA ASN A 42 -23.09 38.92 0.86
C ASN A 42 -21.55 38.83 0.77
N ILE A 43 -20.91 37.93 1.53
CA ILE A 43 -19.48 37.64 1.41
C ILE A 43 -19.29 36.80 0.15
N VAL A 44 -18.60 37.37 -0.83
CA VAL A 44 -18.24 36.65 -2.05
C VAL A 44 -16.96 35.86 -1.80
N TYR A 45 -17.07 34.53 -1.85
CA TYR A 45 -15.92 33.64 -1.74
C TYR A 45 -15.37 33.28 -3.12
N LYS A 46 -14.05 33.34 -3.29
CA LYS A 46 -13.33 33.05 -4.54
C LYS A 46 -12.11 32.16 -4.28
N SER A 47 -11.61 31.55 -5.34
CA SER A 47 -10.36 30.77 -5.32
C SER A 47 -9.68 30.85 -6.68
N ASP A 48 -8.35 30.82 -6.67
CA ASP A 48 -7.53 30.73 -7.87
C ASP A 48 -7.32 29.27 -8.32
N TYR A 49 -7.95 28.31 -7.64
CA TYR A 49 -7.95 26.88 -7.96
C TYR A 49 -9.26 26.47 -8.63
N ALA A 50 -9.16 25.56 -9.60
CA ALA A 50 -10.31 25.02 -10.32
C ALA A 50 -11.20 24.15 -9.41
N TYR A 51 -10.59 23.49 -8.41
CA TYR A 51 -11.27 22.64 -7.44
C TYR A 51 -10.89 23.07 -6.02
N ASN A 52 -11.82 22.93 -5.08
CA ASN A 52 -11.64 23.40 -3.70
C ASN A 52 -12.14 22.36 -2.71
N LEU A 53 -11.46 22.28 -1.56
CA LEU A 53 -11.90 21.46 -0.43
C LEU A 53 -13.29 21.89 0.02
N ASN A 54 -14.22 20.93 0.12
CA ASN A 54 -15.54 21.19 0.68
C ASN A 54 -15.42 21.18 2.21
N VAL A 55 -15.46 22.36 2.84
CA VAL A 55 -15.35 22.48 4.31
C VAL A 55 -16.73 22.53 4.92
N VAL A 56 -17.04 21.56 5.77
CA VAL A 56 -18.36 21.37 6.38
C VAL A 56 -18.24 21.51 7.89
N TYR A 57 -19.13 22.31 8.49
CA TYR A 57 -19.32 22.36 9.93
C TYR A 57 -20.61 21.63 10.29
N PHE A 58 -20.46 20.44 10.85
CA PHE A 58 -21.57 19.54 11.15
C PHE A 58 -21.99 19.67 12.61
N VAL A 59 -23.24 20.05 12.86
CA VAL A 59 -23.74 20.39 14.20
C VAL A 59 -24.86 19.43 14.58
N PRO A 60 -24.63 18.45 15.49
CA PRO A 60 -25.68 17.60 16.01
C PRO A 60 -26.81 18.39 16.70
N ASN A 61 -28.02 17.83 16.77
CA ASN A 61 -29.23 18.51 17.26
C ASN A 61 -29.11 19.02 18.71
N ASN A 62 -28.40 18.29 19.57
CA ASN A 62 -28.15 18.65 20.96
C ASN A 62 -26.90 19.53 21.17
N VAL A 63 -26.26 19.98 20.09
CA VAL A 63 -25.04 20.79 20.11
C VAL A 63 -25.34 22.16 19.52
N ILE A 64 -24.76 23.21 20.11
CA ILE A 64 -24.81 24.56 19.57
C ILE A 64 -23.54 24.82 18.76
N ALA A 65 -23.64 25.46 17.61
CA ALA A 65 -22.45 25.86 16.85
C ALA A 65 -21.56 26.78 17.71
N ASN A 66 -20.25 26.49 17.76
CA ASN A 66 -19.32 27.30 18.55
C ASN A 66 -19.25 28.71 17.95
N ALA A 67 -19.46 29.76 18.74
CA ALA A 67 -19.74 31.12 18.22
C ALA A 67 -18.68 31.70 17.26
N ASP A 68 -17.42 31.32 17.41
CA ASP A 68 -16.26 31.79 16.65
C ASP A 68 -15.71 30.73 15.66
N TYR A 69 -16.47 29.67 15.35
CA TYR A 69 -16.02 28.57 14.50
C TYR A 69 -15.50 29.04 13.13
N GLU A 70 -16.18 30.02 12.51
CA GLU A 70 -15.78 30.54 11.20
C GLU A 70 -14.40 31.18 11.24
N GLU A 71 -14.08 31.93 12.29
CA GLU A 71 -12.78 32.55 12.46
C GLU A 71 -11.69 31.52 12.75
N ARG A 72 -11.92 30.67 13.76
CA ARG A 72 -10.92 29.70 14.22
C ARG A 72 -10.58 28.69 13.12
N ILE A 73 -11.60 28.11 12.50
CA ILE A 73 -11.40 27.10 11.43
C ILE A 73 -10.74 27.75 10.22
N SER A 74 -11.19 28.94 9.81
CA SER A 74 -10.54 29.65 8.69
C SER A 74 -9.06 29.88 8.95
N LYS A 75 -8.70 30.36 10.16
CA LYS A 75 -7.31 30.57 10.53
C LYS A 75 -6.51 29.28 10.47
N ILE A 76 -7.01 28.19 11.05
CA ILE A 76 -6.33 26.89 11.04
C ILE A 76 -6.11 26.41 9.59
N LEU A 77 -7.12 26.48 8.73
CA LEU A 77 -7.03 26.01 7.34
C LEU A 77 -6.12 26.88 6.48
N ILE A 78 -6.12 28.20 6.67
CA ILE A 78 -5.24 29.11 5.95
C ILE A 78 -3.77 28.87 6.34
N GLU A 79 -3.47 28.67 7.63
CA GLU A 79 -2.11 28.34 8.07
C GLU A 79 -1.70 26.92 7.64
N GLY A 80 -2.62 25.95 7.66
CA GLY A 80 -2.41 24.63 7.08
C GLY A 80 -2.11 24.69 5.58
N GLN A 81 -2.83 25.54 4.83
CA GLN A 81 -2.58 25.78 3.41
C GLN A 81 -1.15 26.30 3.17
N LYS A 82 -0.65 27.19 4.04
CA LYS A 82 0.74 27.69 3.98
C LYS A 82 1.76 26.60 4.32
N PHE A 83 1.51 25.80 5.36
CA PHE A 83 2.37 24.66 5.72
C PHE A 83 2.56 23.71 4.53
N ILE A 84 1.46 23.30 3.89
CA ILE A 84 1.51 22.44 2.71
C ILE A 84 2.25 23.13 1.56
N SER A 85 1.97 24.41 1.28
CA SER A 85 2.66 25.17 0.22
C SER A 85 4.17 25.24 0.41
N ASN A 86 4.60 25.47 1.65
CA ASN A 86 6.02 25.50 1.99
C ASN A 86 6.66 24.12 1.79
N GLY A 87 5.98 23.04 2.18
CA GLY A 87 6.45 21.68 1.94
C GLY A 87 6.59 21.36 0.43
N MET A 88 5.57 21.70 -0.36
CA MET A 88 5.60 21.56 -1.83
C MET A 88 6.77 22.34 -2.45
N LYS A 89 6.96 23.60 -2.04
CA LYS A 89 8.06 24.45 -2.51
C LYS A 89 9.43 23.87 -2.15
N SER A 90 9.58 23.33 -0.94
CA SER A 90 10.85 22.79 -0.43
C SER A 90 11.32 21.58 -1.25
N TRP A 91 10.39 20.83 -1.84
CA TRP A 91 10.68 19.69 -2.71
C TRP A 91 10.66 20.03 -4.21
N GLY A 92 10.55 21.31 -4.58
CA GLY A 92 10.64 21.76 -5.97
C GLY A 92 9.34 21.64 -6.78
N PHE A 93 8.19 21.43 -6.13
CA PHE A 93 6.88 21.38 -6.80
C PHE A 93 6.23 22.77 -6.98
N GLY A 94 6.90 23.82 -6.50
CA GLY A 94 6.42 25.20 -6.51
C GLY A 94 5.46 25.51 -5.37
N GLU A 95 4.94 26.74 -5.35
CA GLU A 95 3.99 27.23 -4.34
C GLU A 95 2.57 26.74 -4.66
N LYS A 96 2.32 25.45 -4.41
CA LYS A 96 1.02 24.79 -4.60
C LYS A 96 0.46 24.32 -3.27
N SER A 97 -0.85 24.43 -3.10
CA SER A 97 -1.55 23.88 -1.95
C SER A 97 -2.96 23.44 -2.34
N PHE A 98 -3.72 22.90 -1.39
CA PHE A 98 -5.12 22.58 -1.62
C PHE A 98 -5.96 23.86 -1.77
N GLY A 99 -6.92 23.85 -2.69
CA GLY A 99 -7.81 24.97 -2.98
C GLY A 99 -8.79 25.22 -1.83
N LEU A 100 -8.97 26.49 -1.50
CA LEU A 100 -9.95 26.98 -0.54
C LEU A 100 -10.70 28.16 -1.15
N LEU A 101 -12.03 28.13 -1.05
CA LEU A 101 -12.86 29.31 -1.29
C LEU A 101 -12.69 30.30 -0.14
N LYS A 102 -12.16 31.49 -0.40
CA LYS A 102 -11.83 32.51 0.60
C LYS A 102 -12.50 33.85 0.28
N ASN A 103 -12.77 34.66 1.30
CA ASN A 103 -13.17 36.06 1.11
C ASN A 103 -12.03 36.89 0.49
N ALA A 104 -12.34 38.12 0.07
CA ALA A 104 -11.38 39.00 -0.60
C ALA A 104 -10.14 39.30 0.26
N GLU A 105 -10.29 39.39 1.57
CA GLU A 105 -9.20 39.66 2.52
C GLU A 105 -8.36 38.41 2.85
N ASN A 106 -8.74 37.22 2.36
CA ASN A 106 -8.13 35.93 2.73
C ASN A 106 -8.09 35.68 4.25
N THR A 107 -9.15 36.06 4.97
CA THR A 107 -9.30 35.88 6.43
C THR A 107 -10.43 34.93 6.82
N ARG A 108 -11.30 34.56 5.86
CA ARG A 108 -12.43 33.66 6.03
C ARG A 108 -12.47 32.65 4.88
N VAL A 109 -12.69 31.39 5.22
CA VAL A 109 -12.94 30.27 4.31
C VAL A 109 -14.45 30.05 4.23
N LYS A 110 -14.96 29.66 3.07
CA LYS A 110 -16.36 29.25 2.95
C LYS A 110 -16.58 27.95 3.71
N ILE A 111 -17.45 27.98 4.72
CA ILE A 111 -17.79 26.82 5.54
C ILE A 111 -19.29 26.55 5.42
N HIS A 112 -19.64 25.30 5.09
CA HIS A 112 -21.03 24.86 4.95
C HIS A 112 -21.53 24.37 6.31
N LEU A 113 -22.38 25.16 6.97
CA LEU A 113 -23.01 24.76 8.23
C LEU A 113 -24.19 23.82 7.97
N ILE A 114 -24.12 22.60 8.51
CA ILE A 114 -25.17 21.58 8.40
C ILE A 114 -25.65 21.22 9.81
N LYS A 115 -26.91 21.53 10.11
CA LYS A 115 -27.57 21.08 11.33
C LYS A 115 -28.13 19.68 11.14
N ALA A 116 -27.72 18.77 12.00
CA ALA A 116 -28.13 17.39 11.94
C ALA A 116 -29.46 17.19 12.70
N PRO A 117 -30.32 16.27 12.24
CA PRO A 117 -31.63 16.03 12.87
C PRO A 117 -31.56 15.22 14.17
N LEU A 118 -30.47 14.48 14.41
CA LEU A 118 -30.32 13.62 15.59
C LEU A 118 -29.28 14.19 16.56
N ASN A 119 -29.24 13.63 17.76
CA ASN A 119 -28.25 13.98 18.76
C ASN A 119 -26.86 13.37 18.42
N SER A 120 -25.83 13.89 19.09
CA SER A 120 -24.42 13.59 18.82
C SER A 120 -24.06 12.10 18.90
N ASP A 121 -24.74 11.32 19.75
CA ASP A 121 -24.55 9.88 19.91
C ASP A 121 -24.94 9.06 18.66
N ALA A 122 -25.87 9.57 17.85
CA ALA A 122 -26.24 8.97 16.57
C ALA A 122 -25.14 9.09 15.49
N TYR A 123 -24.10 9.89 15.75
CA TYR A 123 -23.02 10.20 14.81
C TYR A 123 -21.65 9.72 15.29
N ALA A 124 -21.61 8.67 16.12
CA ALA A 124 -20.35 8.08 16.60
C ALA A 124 -19.48 7.46 15.49
N ASN A 125 -20.03 7.30 14.28
CA ASN A 125 -19.34 6.86 13.08
C ASN A 125 -19.68 7.76 11.88
N TYR A 126 -18.85 7.72 10.84
CA TYR A 126 -18.96 8.63 9.71
C TYR A 126 -20.13 8.39 8.73
N PRO A 127 -20.66 7.18 8.47
CA PRO A 127 -21.64 6.96 7.39
C PRO A 127 -22.93 7.80 7.50
N ALA A 128 -23.44 8.00 8.72
CA ALA A 128 -24.62 8.84 8.95
C ALA A 128 -24.33 10.33 8.67
N ILE A 129 -23.12 10.80 9.04
CA ILE A 129 -22.65 12.14 8.71
C ILE A 129 -22.50 12.29 7.19
N GLU A 130 -21.81 11.35 6.54
CA GLU A 130 -21.57 11.35 5.08
C GLU A 130 -22.87 11.44 4.29
N THR A 131 -23.89 10.69 4.69
CA THR A 131 -25.22 10.69 4.06
C THR A 131 -25.85 12.07 4.08
N LEU A 132 -25.81 12.77 5.23
CA LEU A 132 -26.38 14.11 5.37
C LEU A 132 -25.58 15.17 4.61
N VAL A 133 -24.24 15.06 4.60
CA VAL A 133 -23.39 15.96 3.82
C VAL A 133 -23.64 15.79 2.32
N LYS A 134 -23.73 14.55 1.82
CA LYS A 134 -24.06 14.27 0.42
C LYS A 134 -25.43 14.82 0.05
N ALA A 135 -26.44 14.64 0.90
CA ALA A 135 -27.78 15.18 0.68
C ALA A 135 -27.77 16.72 0.59
N TYR A 136 -26.98 17.40 1.43
CA TYR A 136 -26.81 18.86 1.36
C TYR A 136 -26.24 19.30 0.01
N PHE A 137 -25.16 18.68 -0.47
CA PHE A 137 -24.55 19.04 -1.75
C PHE A 137 -25.39 18.61 -2.95
N GLN A 138 -26.22 17.56 -2.84
CA GLN A 138 -27.19 17.20 -3.87
C GLN A 138 -28.27 18.28 -4.04
N GLN A 139 -28.71 18.89 -2.94
CA GLN A 139 -29.66 20.02 -2.96
C GLN A 139 -28.99 21.34 -3.37
N ASN A 140 -27.68 21.45 -3.17
CA ASN A 140 -26.87 22.63 -3.47
C ASN A 140 -25.72 22.29 -4.42
N PRO A 141 -25.97 21.78 -5.64
CA PRO A 141 -24.91 21.26 -6.51
C PRO A 141 -23.90 22.32 -6.93
N GLN A 142 -24.30 23.60 -6.95
CA GLN A 142 -23.41 24.73 -7.23
C GLN A 142 -22.37 24.97 -6.12
N GLU A 143 -22.58 24.41 -4.93
CA GLU A 143 -21.67 24.52 -3.80
C GLU A 143 -20.62 23.42 -3.75
N LEU A 144 -20.82 22.31 -4.47
CA LEU A 144 -19.87 21.22 -4.53
C LEU A 144 -18.68 21.61 -5.43
N LYS A 145 -17.47 21.68 -4.87
CA LYS A 145 -16.27 22.17 -5.58
C LYS A 145 -15.19 21.15 -5.83
N SER A 146 -15.32 19.94 -5.28
CA SER A 146 -14.42 18.82 -5.52
C SER A 146 -15.00 17.52 -4.98
N GLU A 147 -14.26 16.44 -5.11
CA GLU A 147 -14.54 15.16 -4.46
C GLU A 147 -13.92 15.05 -3.05
N HIS A 148 -13.34 16.13 -2.52
CA HIS A 148 -12.65 16.14 -1.22
C HIS A 148 -13.43 16.89 -0.15
N TYR A 149 -13.54 16.30 1.03
CA TYR A 149 -14.35 16.84 2.12
C TYR A 149 -13.56 16.91 3.41
N LEU A 150 -13.65 18.04 4.10
CA LEU A 150 -13.30 18.16 5.50
C LEU A 150 -14.59 18.40 6.29
N VAL A 151 -14.94 17.46 7.16
CA VAL A 151 -16.12 17.55 8.02
C VAL A 151 -15.67 17.72 9.46
N LEU A 152 -16.01 18.87 10.03
CA LEU A 152 -15.74 19.22 11.42
C LEU A 152 -17.03 19.07 12.21
N THR A 153 -17.09 18.02 13.04
CA THR A 153 -18.21 17.82 13.97
C THR A 153 -18.05 18.77 15.15
N ALA A 154 -19.06 19.60 15.41
CA ALA A 154 -19.07 20.48 16.57
C ALA A 154 -19.21 19.66 17.86
N SER A 155 -18.37 19.96 18.84
CA SER A 155 -18.55 19.60 20.25
C SER A 155 -18.54 20.88 21.08
N ASN A 156 -19.40 20.94 22.10
CA ASN A 156 -19.37 22.01 23.11
C ASN A 156 -18.49 21.65 24.31
N LYS A 157 -17.82 20.49 24.28
CA LYS A 157 -16.90 20.05 25.34
C LYS A 157 -15.60 20.84 25.31
N LYS A 158 -15.03 21.09 26.48
CA LYS A 158 -13.73 21.76 26.63
C LYS A 158 -12.61 20.76 26.84
N TYR A 159 -12.15 20.14 25.75
CA TYR A 159 -11.10 19.11 25.80
C TYR A 159 -9.77 19.62 26.35
N ASP A 160 -9.50 20.92 26.22
CA ASP A 160 -8.36 21.63 26.79
C ASP A 160 -8.47 21.87 28.30
N GLU A 161 -9.68 21.82 28.85
CA GLU A 161 -9.98 21.87 30.29
C GLU A 161 -10.25 20.47 30.88
N GLY A 162 -10.04 19.40 30.10
CA GLY A 162 -10.16 18.00 30.56
C GLY A 162 -11.54 17.37 30.41
N GLU A 163 -12.49 18.07 29.78
CA GLU A 163 -13.79 17.45 29.45
C GLU A 163 -13.65 16.40 28.34
N THR A 164 -14.59 15.46 28.31
CA THR A 164 -14.67 14.43 27.27
C THR A 164 -16.11 14.26 26.78
N ASP A 165 -16.27 13.80 25.54
CA ASP A 165 -17.56 13.32 25.07
C ASP A 165 -17.86 11.91 25.60
N THR A 166 -19.15 11.58 25.72
CA THR A 166 -19.62 10.26 26.21
C THR A 166 -19.65 9.20 25.12
N HIS A 167 -19.40 9.59 23.87
CA HIS A 167 -19.33 8.75 22.70
C HIS A 167 -18.18 9.21 21.81
N ALA A 168 -17.75 8.37 20.88
CA ALA A 168 -16.74 8.74 19.90
C ALA A 168 -17.27 9.85 18.97
N ILE A 169 -16.36 10.68 18.48
CA ILE A 169 -16.59 11.57 17.34
C ILE A 169 -15.61 11.11 16.24
N PRO A 170 -16.07 10.87 15.00
CA PRO A 170 -15.20 10.48 13.90
C PRO A 170 -13.99 11.42 13.76
N TYR A 171 -12.79 10.82 13.80
CA TYR A 171 -11.52 11.52 13.70
C TYR A 171 -10.55 10.66 12.90
N TYR A 172 -10.72 10.65 11.59
CA TYR A 172 -9.93 9.86 10.65
C TYR A 172 -10.16 10.31 9.20
N GLY A 173 -9.20 10.04 8.33
CA GLY A 173 -9.39 10.07 6.88
C GLY A 173 -9.91 8.75 6.31
N VAL A 174 -10.84 8.81 5.36
CA VAL A 174 -11.33 7.65 4.61
C VAL A 174 -11.69 8.04 3.18
N GLY A 175 -11.06 7.38 2.21
CA GLY A 175 -11.17 7.79 0.81
C GLY A 175 -10.73 9.25 0.63
N ARG A 176 -11.62 10.09 0.07
CA ARG A 176 -11.38 11.55 -0.07
C ARG A 176 -12.09 12.39 1.00
N TRP A 177 -12.44 11.76 2.12
CA TRP A 177 -13.07 12.42 3.27
C TRP A 177 -12.12 12.48 4.45
N CYS A 178 -12.18 13.58 5.18
CA CYS A 178 -11.54 13.77 6.47
C CYS A 178 -12.63 14.14 7.47
N TYR A 179 -12.68 13.42 8.58
CA TYR A 179 -13.52 13.75 9.73
C TYR A 179 -12.64 14.22 10.87
N ALA A 180 -13.02 15.32 11.49
CA ALA A 180 -12.36 15.87 12.66
C ALA A 180 -13.41 16.53 13.59
N VAL A 181 -12.94 17.02 14.72
CA VAL A 181 -13.78 17.67 15.74
C VAL A 181 -13.37 19.13 15.91
N ASP A 182 -14.37 19.98 16.11
CA ASP A 182 -14.19 21.35 16.57
C ASP A 182 -14.71 21.50 18.00
N PHE A 183 -14.01 22.27 18.83
CA PHE A 183 -14.44 22.63 20.18
C PHE A 183 -14.05 24.09 20.51
N PRO A 184 -14.68 24.75 21.50
CA PRO A 184 -14.47 26.19 21.78
C PRO A 184 -13.01 26.63 21.96
N GLY A 185 -12.17 25.76 22.53
CA GLY A 185 -10.75 26.02 22.79
C GLY A 185 -9.80 25.73 21.62
N LEU A 186 -10.29 25.18 20.49
CA LEU A 186 -9.47 24.78 19.36
C LEU A 186 -9.07 26.02 18.52
N LYS A 187 -7.98 26.68 18.93
CA LYS A 187 -7.45 27.91 18.34
C LYS A 187 -6.05 27.68 17.80
N TYR A 188 -5.75 28.20 16.61
CA TYR A 188 -4.40 28.12 16.03
C TYR A 188 -3.36 28.77 16.94
N GLU A 189 -3.74 29.86 17.59
CA GLU A 189 -2.92 30.65 18.52
C GLU A 189 -2.55 29.87 19.79
N ASN A 190 -3.17 28.72 20.04
CA ASN A 190 -2.84 27.85 21.16
C ASN A 190 -1.69 26.90 20.85
N LEU A 191 -1.29 26.72 19.59
CA LEU A 191 -0.11 25.92 19.24
C LEU A 191 1.15 26.45 19.93
N GLY A 192 1.94 25.53 20.49
CA GLY A 192 3.17 25.86 21.21
C GLY A 192 2.98 26.42 22.63
N LYS A 193 1.75 26.65 23.09
CA LYS A 193 1.50 27.04 24.50
C LYS A 193 1.81 25.88 25.46
N PRO A 194 2.24 26.14 26.70
CA PRO A 194 2.47 25.10 27.68
C PRO A 194 1.17 24.47 28.18
N GLY A 195 1.26 23.21 28.61
CA GLY A 195 0.18 22.48 29.26
C GLY A 195 -0.95 22.04 28.31
N SER A 196 -2.08 21.64 28.90
CA SER A 196 -3.22 21.03 28.19
C SER A 196 -3.70 21.84 26.99
N VAL A 197 -3.74 23.17 27.09
CA VAL A 197 -4.19 24.06 26.01
C VAL A 197 -3.36 23.87 24.73
N GLY A 198 -2.02 23.89 24.83
CA GLY A 198 -1.17 23.73 23.65
C GLY A 198 -0.98 22.27 23.23
N ASP A 199 -0.99 21.34 24.18
CA ASP A 199 -0.97 19.90 23.86
C ASP A 199 -2.23 19.49 23.08
N LYS A 200 -3.41 19.99 23.47
CA LYS A 200 -4.67 19.74 22.77
C LYS A 200 -4.74 20.48 21.44
N ALA A 201 -4.22 21.71 21.35
CA ALA A 201 -4.08 22.38 20.06
C ALA A 201 -3.21 21.56 19.09
N THR A 202 -2.07 21.03 19.55
CA THR A 202 -1.18 20.18 18.75
C THR A 202 -1.92 18.92 18.28
N VAL A 203 -2.52 18.17 19.21
CA VAL A 203 -3.20 16.90 18.90
C VAL A 203 -4.37 17.11 17.94
N TYR A 204 -5.22 18.11 18.18
CA TYR A 204 -6.45 18.27 17.40
C TYR A 204 -6.26 19.06 16.10
N ILE A 205 -5.31 20.01 16.03
CA ILE A 205 -4.98 20.71 14.78
C ILE A 205 -4.02 19.87 13.94
N GLY A 206 -2.96 19.35 14.54
CA GLY A 206 -2.01 18.46 13.89
C GLY A 206 -2.69 17.19 13.40
N GLY A 207 -3.54 16.58 14.22
CA GLY A 207 -4.38 15.47 13.82
C GLY A 207 -5.31 15.83 12.67
N MET A 208 -5.96 17.01 12.68
CA MET A 208 -6.87 17.40 11.60
C MET A 208 -6.11 17.54 10.27
N LEU A 209 -4.89 18.08 10.31
CA LEU A 209 -4.04 18.18 9.12
C LEU A 209 -3.54 16.80 8.65
N HIS A 210 -3.24 15.88 9.57
CA HIS A 210 -2.88 14.49 9.25
C HIS A 210 -4.06 13.74 8.61
N GLU A 211 -5.25 13.80 9.21
CA GLU A 211 -6.45 13.18 8.66
C GLU A 211 -6.89 13.83 7.34
N LEU A 212 -6.71 15.15 7.22
CA LEU A 212 -6.90 15.84 5.94
C LEU A 212 -5.91 15.32 4.91
N GLY A 213 -4.66 15.06 5.30
CA GLY A 213 -3.64 14.39 4.50
C GLY A 213 -4.17 13.10 3.87
N HIS A 214 -4.75 12.21 4.69
CA HIS A 214 -5.42 11.01 4.17
C HIS A 214 -6.58 11.35 3.22
N GLY A 215 -7.45 12.30 3.58
CA GLY A 215 -8.53 12.79 2.73
C GLY A 215 -8.08 13.43 1.41
N ILE A 216 -6.79 13.74 1.27
CA ILE A 216 -6.16 14.26 0.03
C ILE A 216 -5.14 13.26 -0.56
N ASN A 217 -5.37 11.97 -0.29
CA ASN A 217 -4.71 10.79 -0.85
C ASN A 217 -3.33 10.46 -0.27
N LEU A 218 -2.91 11.08 0.84
CA LEU A 218 -1.61 10.78 1.45
C LEU A 218 -1.66 9.50 2.29
N PRO A 219 -0.79 8.52 2.05
CA PRO A 219 -0.57 7.41 2.97
C PRO A 219 0.50 7.76 4.01
N HIS A 220 0.60 6.94 5.06
CA HIS A 220 1.62 7.14 6.09
C HIS A 220 3.05 7.05 5.56
N ASN A 221 3.96 7.83 6.14
CA ASN A 221 5.40 7.70 5.93
C ASN A 221 6.17 8.41 7.02
N GLY A 222 7.39 7.95 7.30
CA GLY A 222 8.30 8.49 8.31
C GLY A 222 9.50 9.21 7.69
N PRO A 223 10.27 9.96 8.51
CA PRO A 223 11.54 10.52 8.07
C PRO A 223 12.58 9.42 7.80
N SER A 224 13.49 9.67 6.86
CA SER A 224 14.70 8.86 6.71
C SER A 224 15.67 9.10 7.88
N ALA A 225 16.70 8.26 8.04
CA ALA A 225 17.68 8.42 9.11
C ALA A 225 18.41 9.78 9.05
N SER A 226 18.77 10.27 7.86
CA SER A 226 19.41 11.58 7.72
C SER A 226 18.46 12.74 8.03
N GLN A 227 17.18 12.62 7.68
CA GLN A 227 16.15 13.60 8.05
C GLN A 227 15.93 13.61 9.56
N ALA A 228 15.81 12.44 10.19
CA ALA A 228 15.64 12.34 11.64
C ALA A 228 16.85 12.91 12.42
N ALA A 229 18.06 12.83 11.86
CA ALA A 229 19.27 13.37 12.46
C ALA A 229 19.47 14.88 12.21
N ASN A 230 18.71 15.49 11.29
CA ASN A 230 18.85 16.89 10.94
C ASN A 230 17.84 17.74 11.72
N PRO A 231 18.28 18.69 12.57
CA PRO A 231 17.37 19.50 13.39
C PRO A 231 16.50 20.49 12.57
N ALA A 232 16.83 20.73 11.30
CA ALA A 232 15.96 21.47 10.38
C ALA A 232 14.74 20.65 9.94
N PHE A 233 14.82 19.33 10.07
CA PHE A 233 13.73 18.40 9.91
C PHE A 233 13.23 17.94 11.29
N GLY A 234 12.14 17.19 11.28
CA GLY A 234 11.62 16.54 12.47
C GLY A 234 10.76 15.36 12.07
N MET A 235 9.48 15.41 12.39
CA MET A 235 8.55 14.34 12.02
C MET A 235 7.79 14.69 10.74
N THR A 236 7.59 13.71 9.85
CA THR A 236 6.70 13.86 8.70
C THR A 236 5.25 14.06 9.19
N LEU A 237 4.45 14.87 8.51
CA LEU A 237 3.03 15.07 8.87
C LEU A 237 2.30 13.72 8.94
N MET A 238 2.54 12.87 7.93
CA MET A 238 1.94 11.56 7.77
C MET A 238 2.67 10.44 8.54
N GLY A 239 3.67 10.78 9.35
CA GLY A 239 4.23 9.88 10.35
C GLY A 239 3.51 10.14 11.67
N SER A 240 4.24 10.54 12.71
CA SER A 240 3.67 11.02 13.97
C SER A 240 3.51 12.55 14.01
N GLY A 241 3.28 13.15 12.84
CA GLY A 241 3.20 14.61 12.67
C GLY A 241 2.03 15.25 13.42
N ASN A 242 0.95 14.49 13.61
CA ASN A 242 -0.20 14.86 14.42
C ASN A 242 0.15 15.20 15.88
N TYR A 243 1.24 14.66 16.42
CA TYR A 243 1.72 14.95 17.78
C TYR A 243 2.84 15.99 17.86
N THR A 244 3.30 16.49 16.71
CA THR A 244 4.45 17.41 16.63
C THR A 244 4.10 18.76 16.01
N TYR A 245 3.05 18.83 15.19
CA TYR A 245 2.67 20.06 14.48
C TYR A 245 2.43 21.23 15.44
N GLY A 246 3.21 22.30 15.27
CA GLY A 246 3.15 23.49 16.13
C GLY A 246 3.79 23.31 17.52
N LYS A 247 4.40 22.16 17.81
CA LYS A 247 5.15 21.85 19.04
C LYS A 247 6.64 21.62 18.79
N SER A 248 6.98 20.93 17.71
CA SER A 248 8.34 20.68 17.22
C SER A 248 8.36 20.67 15.69
N PRO A 249 9.53 20.61 15.02
CA PRO A 249 9.57 20.58 13.57
C PRO A 249 8.72 19.43 12.99
N THR A 250 7.79 19.80 12.12
CA THR A 250 6.96 18.89 11.32
C THR A 250 7.10 19.27 9.87
N PHE A 251 7.11 18.32 8.94
CA PHE A 251 7.30 18.59 7.52
C PHE A 251 6.53 17.63 6.62
N LEU A 252 6.37 17.97 5.35
CA LEU A 252 5.91 17.02 4.32
C LEU A 252 7.11 16.29 3.73
N SER A 253 7.01 15.00 3.46
CA SER A 253 8.04 14.28 2.71
C SER A 253 7.94 14.56 1.20
N TYR A 254 8.96 14.16 0.44
CA TYR A 254 8.87 14.20 -1.02
C TYR A 254 7.72 13.33 -1.56
N PHE A 255 7.47 12.18 -0.91
CA PHE A 255 6.37 11.29 -1.25
C PHE A 255 5.00 11.96 -1.08
N ASP A 256 4.84 12.72 0.02
CA ASP A 256 3.65 13.53 0.22
C ASP A 256 3.51 14.54 -0.93
N ALA A 257 4.57 15.30 -1.21
CA ALA A 257 4.53 16.33 -2.25
C ALA A 257 4.25 15.77 -3.66
N ALA A 258 4.84 14.63 -4.01
CA ALA A 258 4.60 13.93 -5.28
C ALA A 258 3.14 13.48 -5.42
N THR A 259 2.53 12.99 -4.33
CA THR A 259 1.11 12.62 -4.29
C THR A 259 0.20 13.84 -4.44
N LEU A 260 0.47 14.90 -3.67
CA LEU A 260 -0.33 16.13 -3.70
C LEU A 260 -0.26 16.86 -5.04
N ASN A 261 0.87 16.77 -5.76
CA ASN A 261 1.03 17.42 -7.06
C ASN A 261 -0.06 17.03 -8.07
N ASN A 262 -0.61 15.81 -7.97
CA ASN A 262 -1.66 15.32 -8.86
C ASN A 262 -3.04 15.26 -8.19
N CYS A 263 -3.17 15.74 -6.96
CA CYS A 263 -4.45 15.79 -6.26
C CYS A 263 -5.39 16.84 -6.89
N GLN A 264 -6.68 16.50 -7.03
CA GLN A 264 -7.70 17.34 -7.69
C GLN A 264 -7.72 18.77 -7.15
N ILE A 265 -7.74 18.92 -5.83
CA ILE A 265 -7.81 20.23 -5.18
C ILE A 265 -6.49 21.03 -5.23
N PHE A 266 -5.42 20.49 -5.80
CA PHE A 266 -4.16 21.23 -6.04
C PHE A 266 -4.11 21.80 -7.46
N SER A 267 -5.11 21.52 -8.30
CA SER A 267 -5.13 21.92 -9.69
C SER A 267 -5.78 23.29 -9.91
N LYS A 268 -5.12 24.09 -10.76
CA LYS A 268 -5.68 25.35 -11.29
C LYS A 268 -6.41 25.15 -12.62
N GLU A 269 -6.42 23.94 -13.16
CA GLU A 269 -7.00 23.61 -14.45
C GLU A 269 -8.17 22.64 -14.27
N VAL A 270 -9.23 22.84 -15.04
CA VAL A 270 -10.36 21.92 -15.09
C VAL A 270 -9.96 20.70 -15.93
N LYS A 271 -9.93 19.52 -15.31
CA LYS A 271 -9.64 18.25 -15.99
C LYS A 271 -10.28 17.06 -15.26
N THR A 272 -10.29 15.90 -15.89
CA THR A 272 -10.80 14.67 -15.27
C THR A 272 -9.79 14.11 -14.27
N PHE A 273 -10.25 13.82 -13.05
CA PHE A 273 -9.45 13.18 -12.01
C PHE A 273 -9.99 11.80 -11.67
N TYR A 274 -9.15 10.99 -11.03
CA TYR A 274 -9.52 9.74 -10.35
C TYR A 274 -10.19 8.67 -11.23
N GLY A 275 -9.97 8.75 -12.54
CA GLY A 275 -10.30 7.65 -13.45
C GLY A 275 -9.48 6.41 -13.13
N ALA A 276 -10.06 5.23 -13.38
CA ALA A 276 -9.37 3.96 -13.17
C ALA A 276 -8.05 3.91 -13.97
N VAL A 277 -6.99 3.38 -13.36
CA VAL A 277 -5.69 3.21 -14.00
C VAL A 277 -5.27 1.75 -13.91
N THR A 278 -5.03 1.13 -15.05
CA THR A 278 -4.26 -0.11 -15.15
C THR A 278 -2.79 0.24 -15.26
N SER A 279 -1.99 -0.23 -14.30
CA SER A 279 -0.54 -0.08 -14.25
C SER A 279 0.08 -1.40 -13.78
N LYS A 280 1.19 -1.83 -14.39
CA LYS A 280 1.85 -3.10 -14.05
C LYS A 280 3.35 -3.00 -14.24
N VAL A 281 4.12 -3.44 -13.25
CA VAL A 281 5.56 -3.71 -13.43
C VAL A 281 5.72 -4.94 -14.32
N THR A 282 6.43 -4.77 -15.44
CA THR A 282 6.62 -5.82 -16.46
C THR A 282 8.02 -6.42 -16.44
N GLU A 283 9.00 -5.65 -15.99
CA GLU A 283 10.40 -6.07 -15.79
C GLU A 283 10.89 -5.47 -14.48
N ILE A 284 11.68 -6.20 -13.70
CA ILE A 284 12.27 -5.70 -12.46
C ILE A 284 13.64 -6.31 -12.17
N ASP A 285 14.69 -5.51 -12.03
CA ASP A 285 15.97 -5.91 -11.45
C ASP A 285 16.10 -5.32 -10.05
N ALA A 286 16.48 -6.13 -9.08
CA ALA A 286 16.71 -5.69 -7.71
C ALA A 286 17.92 -6.38 -7.10
N LYS A 287 18.80 -5.60 -6.47
CA LYS A 287 20.02 -6.11 -5.83
C LYS A 287 20.51 -5.21 -4.71
N TYR A 288 21.28 -5.79 -3.80
CA TYR A 288 22.09 -5.04 -2.84
C TYR A 288 23.53 -4.98 -3.35
N LEU A 289 24.07 -3.77 -3.49
CA LEU A 289 25.43 -3.55 -3.97
C LEU A 289 25.99 -2.27 -3.33
N ASN A 290 27.22 -2.33 -2.79
CA ASN A 290 27.96 -1.17 -2.27
C ASN A 290 27.18 -0.32 -1.24
N GLY A 291 26.42 -0.95 -0.34
CA GLY A 291 25.65 -0.23 0.68
C GLY A 291 24.32 0.34 0.18
N GLU A 292 23.91 0.05 -1.06
CA GLU A 292 22.67 0.51 -1.67
C GLU A 292 21.78 -0.67 -2.06
N ILE A 293 20.47 -0.56 -1.80
CA ILE A 293 19.47 -1.37 -2.49
C ILE A 293 19.18 -0.66 -3.82
N ILE A 294 19.45 -1.33 -4.93
CA ILE A 294 19.28 -0.81 -6.28
C ILE A 294 18.09 -1.54 -6.89
N VAL A 295 17.11 -0.77 -7.35
CA VAL A 295 15.90 -1.31 -7.99
C VAL A 295 15.70 -0.59 -9.31
N SER A 296 15.47 -1.35 -10.38
CA SER A 296 15.17 -0.81 -11.71
C SER A 296 14.19 -1.71 -12.44
N GLY A 297 13.59 -1.23 -13.51
CA GLY A 297 12.63 -2.02 -14.25
C GLY A 297 11.85 -1.23 -15.29
N LYS A 298 10.80 -1.87 -15.81
CA LYS A 298 9.83 -1.27 -16.70
C LYS A 298 8.42 -1.53 -16.22
N TYR A 299 7.50 -0.69 -16.67
CA TYR A 299 6.09 -0.84 -16.41
C TYR A 299 5.24 -0.47 -17.62
N THR A 300 3.99 -0.88 -17.60
CA THR A 300 2.96 -0.34 -18.50
C THR A 300 1.99 0.50 -17.70
N SER A 301 1.41 1.53 -18.32
CA SER A 301 0.34 2.30 -17.68
C SER A 301 -0.63 2.88 -18.69
N SER A 302 -1.92 2.84 -18.35
CA SER A 302 -3.00 3.50 -19.08
C SER A 302 -3.10 5.00 -18.81
N ASN A 303 -2.44 5.49 -17.74
CA ASN A 303 -2.28 6.92 -17.45
C ASN A 303 -0.83 7.18 -17.04
N PRO A 304 -0.14 8.16 -17.63
CA PRO A 304 1.26 8.43 -17.29
C PRO A 304 1.47 8.63 -15.79
N ALA A 305 2.55 8.05 -15.26
CA ALA A 305 3.04 8.40 -13.94
C ALA A 305 3.84 9.71 -14.05
N SER A 306 3.71 10.60 -13.07
CA SER A 306 4.54 11.80 -12.97
C SER A 306 5.80 11.55 -12.13
N HIS A 307 5.68 10.68 -11.13
CA HIS A 307 6.70 10.31 -10.15
C HIS A 307 6.47 8.85 -9.72
N ILE A 308 7.53 8.20 -9.25
CA ILE A 308 7.50 6.84 -8.74
C ILE A 308 8.23 6.82 -7.40
N THR A 309 7.51 6.46 -6.34
CA THR A 309 8.07 6.35 -4.99
C THR A 309 8.21 4.89 -4.57
N PHE A 310 9.29 4.61 -3.85
CA PHE A 310 9.68 3.31 -3.33
C PHE A 310 9.54 3.37 -1.81
N ARG A 311 8.41 2.89 -1.31
CA ARG A 311 8.08 2.90 0.11
C ARG A 311 8.52 1.59 0.74
N ASN A 312 9.39 1.68 1.74
CA ASN A 312 9.92 0.54 2.48
C ASN A 312 9.20 0.43 3.81
N ILE A 313 8.32 -0.57 3.93
CA ILE A 313 7.43 -0.78 5.07
C ILE A 313 7.99 -1.93 5.90
N GLU A 314 8.30 -1.67 7.16
CA GLU A 314 8.79 -2.70 8.07
C GLU A 314 7.62 -3.51 8.65
N SER A 315 7.78 -4.82 8.75
CA SER A 315 6.67 -5.74 9.05
C SER A 315 5.97 -5.53 10.40
N SER A 316 6.61 -4.90 11.40
CA SER A 316 5.98 -4.57 12.69
C SER A 316 5.24 -3.23 12.67
N ASP A 317 5.35 -2.47 11.58
CA ASP A 317 4.61 -1.24 11.30
C ASP A 317 3.88 -1.38 9.95
N PRO A 318 2.85 -2.24 9.86
CA PRO A 318 2.16 -2.53 8.60
C PRO A 318 1.43 -1.31 8.03
N ASP A 319 1.02 -0.38 8.89
CA ASP A 319 0.42 0.90 8.48
C ASP A 319 1.47 1.86 7.90
N GLY A 320 2.74 1.67 8.29
CA GLY A 320 3.93 2.31 7.74
C GLY A 320 4.10 3.77 8.17
N TYR A 321 3.78 4.09 9.42
CA TYR A 321 4.07 5.38 10.05
C TYR A 321 5.55 5.74 10.04
N ALA A 322 6.43 4.73 10.13
CA ALA A 322 7.88 4.83 10.06
C ALA A 322 8.43 4.37 8.71
N SER A 323 7.58 4.16 7.69
CA SER A 323 8.03 3.71 6.38
C SER A 323 8.90 4.76 5.70
N ILE A 324 10.00 4.31 5.11
CA ILE A 324 11.01 5.19 4.51
C ILE A 324 10.81 5.19 3.01
N THR A 325 10.86 6.37 2.39
CA THR A 325 10.54 6.55 0.98
C THR A 325 11.73 7.07 0.19
N PHE A 326 11.89 6.56 -1.02
CA PHE A 326 12.82 7.07 -2.03
C PHE A 326 12.04 7.34 -3.31
N THR A 327 12.44 8.32 -4.10
CA THR A 327 11.65 8.71 -5.28
C THR A 327 12.52 8.86 -6.52
N THR A 328 11.95 8.52 -7.66
CA THR A 328 12.52 8.78 -8.98
C THR A 328 11.44 9.33 -9.91
N LYS A 329 11.85 9.88 -11.05
CA LYS A 329 10.93 10.19 -12.15
C LYS A 329 10.91 9.03 -13.14
N PRO A 330 9.78 8.78 -13.82
CA PRO A 330 9.76 7.87 -14.96
C PRO A 330 10.84 8.21 -15.98
N GLY A 331 11.56 7.18 -16.43
CA GLY A 331 12.47 7.26 -17.56
C GLY A 331 11.75 7.07 -18.89
N ALA A 332 12.51 7.11 -19.99
CA ALA A 332 12.01 6.77 -21.32
C ALA A 332 11.39 5.37 -21.33
N ASP A 333 10.37 5.17 -22.19
CA ASP A 333 9.69 3.89 -22.39
C ASP A 333 9.14 3.26 -21.09
N ASN A 334 8.62 4.10 -20.18
CA ASN A 334 8.10 3.69 -18.87
C ASN A 334 9.10 2.83 -18.10
N SER A 335 10.35 3.29 -18.01
CA SER A 335 11.37 2.70 -17.16
C SER A 335 11.45 3.39 -15.80
N PHE A 336 12.05 2.74 -14.82
CA PHE A 336 12.44 3.35 -13.55
C PHE A 336 13.78 2.81 -13.06
N SER A 337 14.48 3.63 -12.28
CA SER A 337 15.64 3.21 -11.52
C SER A 337 15.76 4.07 -10.27
N VAL A 338 16.09 3.44 -9.15
CA VAL A 338 16.33 4.08 -7.87
C VAL A 338 17.48 3.39 -7.15
N LYS A 339 18.22 4.19 -6.38
CA LYS A 339 19.20 3.73 -5.41
C LYS A 339 18.73 4.15 -4.04
N MET A 340 18.70 3.19 -3.12
CA MET A 340 18.21 3.39 -1.75
C MET A 340 19.38 3.07 -0.80
N PRO A 341 20.13 4.07 -0.35
CA PRO A 341 21.22 3.86 0.60
C PRO A 341 20.72 3.20 1.88
N VAL A 342 21.38 2.12 2.29
CA VAL A 342 21.04 1.40 3.54
C VAL A 342 21.28 2.26 4.77
N SER A 343 22.11 3.31 4.67
CA SER A 343 22.31 4.31 5.73
C SER A 343 21.03 5.03 6.12
N GLU A 344 20.08 5.19 5.20
CA GLU A 344 18.82 5.90 5.45
C GLU A 344 17.79 5.08 6.23
N PHE A 345 17.98 3.76 6.36
CA PHE A 345 17.08 2.88 7.09
C PHE A 345 17.29 3.00 8.60
N ILE A 346 16.22 3.28 9.34
CA ILE A 346 16.26 3.41 10.82
C ILE A 346 16.30 2.03 11.48
N LYS A 347 15.38 1.12 11.10
CA LYS A 347 15.32 -0.24 11.65
C LYS A 347 16.03 -1.23 10.72
N LYS A 348 17.03 -1.93 11.25
CA LYS A 348 17.81 -2.96 10.55
C LYS A 348 17.83 -4.25 11.38
N GLY A 349 18.93 -5.00 11.35
CA GLY A 349 19.08 -6.27 12.06
C GLY A 349 18.44 -7.43 11.30
N ASN A 350 17.64 -8.23 12.00
CA ASN A 350 16.87 -9.34 11.44
C ASN A 350 15.39 -8.93 11.34
N SER A 351 15.06 -8.16 10.30
CA SER A 351 13.75 -7.51 10.14
C SER A 351 13.18 -7.73 8.74
N ASN A 352 11.89 -8.03 8.66
CA ASN A 352 11.21 -8.22 7.38
C ASN A 352 10.63 -6.90 6.87
N TYR A 353 10.66 -6.73 5.56
CA TYR A 353 10.21 -5.53 4.87
C TYR A 353 9.36 -5.85 3.65
N THR A 354 8.49 -4.91 3.30
CA THR A 354 7.84 -4.84 2.00
C THR A 354 8.31 -3.58 1.28
N LEU A 355 8.89 -3.76 0.10
CA LEU A 355 9.11 -2.69 -0.86
C LEU A 355 7.83 -2.50 -1.68
N GLN A 356 7.19 -1.35 -1.55
CA GLN A 356 6.06 -0.96 -2.37
C GLN A 356 6.53 0.08 -3.41
N ILE A 357 6.47 -0.29 -4.70
CA ILE A 357 6.64 0.64 -5.81
C ILE A 357 5.30 1.31 -6.06
N PHE A 358 5.24 2.63 -5.84
CA PHE A 358 4.04 3.44 -5.82
C PHE A 358 4.09 4.44 -7.00
N PHE A 359 3.10 4.39 -7.88
CA PHE A 359 3.03 5.21 -9.09
C PHE A 359 2.04 6.35 -8.89
N HIS A 360 2.51 7.59 -9.07
CA HIS A 360 1.72 8.81 -8.94
C HIS A 360 1.21 9.27 -10.31
N HIS A 361 0.01 8.83 -10.70
CA HIS A 361 -0.53 9.11 -12.04
C HIS A 361 -1.04 10.54 -12.19
N GLU A 362 -0.94 11.11 -13.39
CA GLU A 362 -1.27 12.52 -13.67
C GLU A 362 -2.74 12.88 -13.47
N ASN A 363 -3.63 11.88 -13.50
CA ASN A 363 -5.05 12.04 -13.17
C ASN A 363 -5.35 11.97 -11.65
N GLY A 364 -4.32 11.84 -10.80
CA GLY A 364 -4.45 11.78 -9.34
C GLY A 364 -4.73 10.39 -8.76
N THR A 365 -4.99 9.37 -9.59
CA THR A 365 -5.04 7.99 -9.13
C THR A 365 -3.62 7.51 -8.77
N ASN A 366 -3.51 6.71 -7.72
CA ASN A 366 -2.26 6.05 -7.36
C ASN A 366 -2.41 4.53 -7.52
N THR A 367 -1.37 3.87 -8.02
CA THR A 367 -1.29 2.40 -8.07
C THR A 367 -0.01 1.92 -7.40
N SER A 368 0.04 0.66 -6.98
CA SER A 368 1.26 0.11 -6.40
C SER A 368 1.47 -1.37 -6.69
N THR A 369 2.72 -1.81 -6.59
CA THR A 369 3.14 -3.21 -6.64
C THR A 369 4.14 -3.46 -5.51
N SER A 370 3.99 -4.58 -4.81
CA SER A 370 4.75 -4.87 -3.59
C SER A 370 5.66 -6.09 -3.75
N TYR A 371 6.84 -6.01 -3.17
CA TYR A 371 7.85 -7.08 -3.13
C TYR A 371 8.36 -7.27 -1.70
N ALA A 372 8.38 -8.51 -1.22
CA ALA A 372 8.94 -8.82 0.08
C ALA A 372 10.48 -8.89 0.02
N TYR A 373 11.14 -8.37 1.06
CA TYR A 373 12.56 -8.58 1.30
C TYR A 373 12.84 -8.53 2.81
N LYS A 374 14.09 -8.69 3.22
CA LYS A 374 14.46 -8.62 4.63
C LYS A 374 15.85 -8.03 4.82
N PHE A 375 16.13 -7.60 6.04
CA PHE A 375 17.50 -7.47 6.53
C PHE A 375 17.86 -8.75 7.30
N ALA A 376 19.07 -9.26 7.06
CA ALA A 376 19.72 -10.28 7.86
C ALA A 376 21.04 -9.72 8.40
N ASP A 377 21.19 -9.65 9.72
CA ASP A 377 22.35 -9.07 10.39
C ASP A 377 22.76 -7.68 9.84
N ASN A 378 21.76 -6.82 9.61
CA ASN A 378 21.89 -5.47 9.03
C ASN A 378 22.22 -5.41 7.53
N ILE A 379 22.24 -6.54 6.82
CA ILE A 379 22.46 -6.59 5.37
C ILE A 379 21.13 -6.89 4.66
N PRO A 380 20.70 -6.08 3.67
CA PRO A 380 19.53 -6.40 2.88
C PRO A 380 19.73 -7.70 2.09
N VAL A 381 18.74 -8.57 2.16
CA VAL A 381 18.63 -9.79 1.36
C VAL A 381 17.52 -9.57 0.34
N ILE A 382 17.91 -9.44 -0.93
CA ILE A 382 17.02 -9.11 -2.05
C ILE A 382 16.81 -10.36 -2.92
N ASP A 383 15.71 -11.06 -2.66
CA ASP A 383 15.35 -12.32 -3.29
C ASP A 383 14.21 -12.18 -4.33
N PHE A 384 13.82 -10.94 -4.65
CA PHE A 384 12.91 -10.61 -5.75
C PHE A 384 13.69 -10.00 -6.93
N GLY A 385 13.04 -9.91 -8.08
CA GLY A 385 13.66 -9.45 -9.33
C GLY A 385 13.71 -10.56 -10.37
N ASP A 386 13.59 -10.17 -11.62
CA ASP A 386 13.90 -10.99 -12.78
C ASP A 386 15.39 -11.33 -12.76
N ARG A 387 15.71 -12.58 -13.08
CA ARG A 387 17.08 -13.05 -13.20
C ARG A 387 17.38 -13.35 -14.66
N THR A 388 18.56 -12.96 -15.13
CA THR A 388 19.02 -13.37 -16.46
C THR A 388 19.36 -14.85 -16.42
N LEU A 389 18.55 -15.66 -17.08
CA LEU A 389 18.75 -17.12 -17.11
C LEU A 389 19.90 -17.47 -18.06
N LEU A 390 20.75 -18.41 -17.65
CA LEU A 390 21.78 -18.99 -18.51
C LEU A 390 21.12 -19.79 -19.64
N ALA A 391 21.70 -19.73 -20.84
CA ALA A 391 21.25 -20.54 -21.96
C ALA A 391 21.44 -22.03 -21.66
N ARG A 392 20.38 -22.83 -21.85
CA ARG A 392 20.38 -24.30 -21.65
C ARG A 392 21.04 -25.09 -22.78
N THR A 393 21.86 -24.44 -23.59
CA THR A 393 22.47 -25.05 -24.78
C THR A 393 23.36 -26.22 -24.36
N GLY A 394 23.02 -27.43 -24.82
CA GLY A 394 23.75 -28.66 -24.51
C GLY A 394 23.46 -29.26 -23.13
N TRP A 395 22.46 -28.76 -22.40
CA TRP A 395 22.08 -29.37 -21.12
C TRP A 395 21.33 -30.68 -21.34
N THR A 396 21.60 -31.67 -20.48
CA THR A 396 20.96 -33.00 -20.55
C THR A 396 20.66 -33.53 -19.15
N ILE A 397 19.62 -34.35 -19.03
CA ILE A 397 19.40 -35.14 -17.80
C ILE A 397 20.40 -36.29 -17.76
N SER A 398 21.24 -36.33 -16.71
CA SER A 398 22.26 -37.37 -16.53
C SER A 398 21.93 -38.38 -15.43
N GLY A 399 20.85 -38.18 -14.69
CA GLY A 399 20.35 -39.13 -13.69
C GLY A 399 19.07 -38.66 -13.03
N PHE A 400 18.23 -39.58 -12.55
CA PHE A 400 17.02 -39.30 -11.77
C PHE A 400 16.56 -40.56 -11.03
N SER A 401 15.73 -40.42 -9.99
CA SER A 401 15.23 -41.58 -9.20
C SER A 401 14.30 -42.47 -10.01
N THR A 402 13.13 -41.94 -10.39
CA THR A 402 12.11 -42.64 -11.20
C THR A 402 11.37 -41.62 -12.06
N ALA A 403 10.64 -42.07 -13.08
CA ALA A 403 9.77 -41.22 -13.88
C ALA A 403 8.49 -41.96 -14.23
N GLN A 404 7.44 -41.21 -14.53
CA GLN A 404 6.14 -41.78 -14.87
C GLN A 404 5.76 -41.50 -16.31
N GLY A 405 5.65 -42.53 -17.15
CA GLY A 405 5.10 -42.42 -18.51
C GLY A 405 5.62 -41.19 -19.27
N SER A 406 4.68 -40.33 -19.71
CA SER A 406 4.97 -39.08 -20.43
C SER A 406 5.52 -37.94 -19.55
N PHE A 407 5.55 -38.10 -18.22
CA PHE A 407 6.11 -37.14 -17.25
C PHE A 407 7.60 -37.39 -17.05
N ALA A 408 8.34 -37.40 -18.17
CA ALA A 408 9.75 -37.74 -18.22
C ALA A 408 10.62 -36.67 -17.54
N ALA A 409 11.79 -37.08 -17.03
CA ALA A 409 12.75 -36.18 -16.40
C ALA A 409 13.22 -35.05 -17.35
N THR A 410 13.25 -35.29 -18.66
CA THR A 410 13.64 -34.31 -19.68
C THR A 410 12.70 -33.12 -19.79
N ASN A 411 11.45 -33.25 -19.32
CA ASN A 411 10.46 -32.17 -19.36
C ASN A 411 10.91 -30.96 -18.53
N VAL A 412 11.84 -31.11 -17.58
CA VAL A 412 12.36 -29.97 -16.80
C VAL A 412 13.24 -29.00 -17.60
N LEU A 413 13.60 -29.38 -18.84
CA LEU A 413 14.50 -28.65 -19.73
C LEU A 413 13.86 -28.25 -21.07
N ASP A 414 12.55 -28.41 -21.24
CA ASP A 414 11.89 -28.27 -22.54
C ASP A 414 11.33 -26.87 -22.82
N GLY A 415 11.30 -25.99 -21.82
CA GLY A 415 10.80 -24.61 -21.97
C GLY A 415 9.30 -24.48 -21.90
N ASN A 416 8.57 -25.54 -21.54
CA ASN A 416 7.12 -25.55 -21.46
C ASN A 416 6.66 -25.77 -20.01
N ALA A 417 6.17 -24.71 -19.37
CA ALA A 417 5.67 -24.77 -18.00
C ALA A 417 4.47 -25.73 -17.77
N ASN A 418 3.85 -26.25 -18.84
CA ASN A 418 2.74 -27.20 -18.75
C ASN A 418 3.18 -28.66 -18.79
N THR A 419 4.43 -28.95 -19.17
CA THR A 419 5.05 -30.27 -19.03
C THR A 419 5.86 -30.31 -17.73
N TYR A 420 6.03 -31.50 -17.18
CA TYR A 420 6.76 -31.69 -15.93
C TYR A 420 7.30 -33.12 -15.81
N TRP A 421 8.35 -33.26 -15.03
CA TRP A 421 8.80 -34.54 -14.50
C TRP A 421 7.92 -34.92 -13.32
N HIS A 422 7.59 -36.20 -13.21
CA HIS A 422 6.95 -36.79 -12.02
C HIS A 422 7.57 -38.14 -11.71
N THR A 423 7.91 -38.39 -10.44
CA THR A 423 8.34 -39.71 -9.97
C THR A 423 7.27 -40.76 -10.21
N SER A 424 7.64 -42.03 -10.38
CA SER A 424 6.65 -43.08 -10.66
C SER A 424 5.61 -43.23 -9.55
N TRP A 425 4.33 -43.25 -9.91
CA TRP A 425 3.25 -43.65 -8.99
C TRP A 425 2.98 -45.15 -9.05
N ASP A 426 3.29 -45.81 -10.17
CA ASP A 426 3.17 -47.26 -10.31
C ASP A 426 4.20 -48.01 -9.44
N ASN A 427 5.37 -47.42 -9.22
CA ASN A 427 6.42 -47.92 -8.33
C ASN A 427 6.90 -46.84 -7.35
N ALA A 428 5.98 -46.40 -6.49
CA ALA A 428 6.21 -45.32 -5.53
C ALA A 428 7.33 -45.65 -4.52
N GLN A 429 8.40 -44.86 -4.54
CA GLN A 429 9.53 -44.96 -3.59
C GLN A 429 9.47 -43.85 -2.55
N LEU A 430 9.91 -44.13 -1.32
CA LEU A 430 10.05 -43.08 -0.30
C LEU A 430 11.13 -42.08 -0.72
N HIS A 431 10.98 -40.83 -0.26
CA HIS A 431 12.04 -39.83 -0.36
C HIS A 431 13.34 -40.34 0.29
N PRO A 432 14.52 -39.89 -0.18
CA PRO A 432 14.72 -38.79 -1.13
C PRO A 432 14.58 -39.17 -2.61
N HIS A 433 14.02 -38.25 -3.39
CA HIS A 433 14.03 -38.30 -4.86
C HIS A 433 15.05 -37.34 -5.44
N PHE A 434 15.62 -37.63 -6.60
CA PHE A 434 16.55 -36.71 -7.25
C PHE A 434 16.37 -36.62 -8.77
N ILE A 435 16.84 -35.49 -9.31
CA ILE A 435 17.10 -35.28 -10.73
C ILE A 435 18.46 -34.58 -10.87
N THR A 436 19.25 -35.01 -11.85
CA THR A 436 20.59 -34.52 -12.14
C THR A 436 20.65 -33.98 -13.56
N ILE A 437 21.11 -32.75 -13.69
CA ILE A 437 21.32 -32.06 -14.97
C ILE A 437 22.83 -31.90 -15.18
N LYS A 438 23.30 -32.26 -16.37
CA LYS A 438 24.63 -31.93 -16.89
C LYS A 438 24.51 -30.65 -17.72
N THR A 439 25.33 -29.64 -17.45
CA THR A 439 25.20 -28.27 -17.98
C THR A 439 25.91 -28.03 -19.33
N GLY A 440 26.35 -29.10 -20.00
CA GLY A 440 27.00 -29.05 -21.31
C GLY A 440 28.39 -29.69 -21.33
N ALA A 441 29.20 -29.30 -22.32
CA ALA A 441 30.58 -29.79 -22.50
C ALA A 441 31.60 -29.08 -21.60
N SER A 442 31.25 -27.92 -21.03
CA SER A 442 32.10 -27.12 -20.16
C SER A 442 31.35 -26.70 -18.91
N ALA A 443 32.09 -26.46 -17.83
CA ALA A 443 31.50 -26.01 -16.57
C ALA A 443 30.83 -24.64 -16.77
N VAL A 444 29.72 -24.42 -16.06
CA VAL A 444 29.01 -23.14 -16.03
C VAL A 444 29.18 -22.50 -14.66
N THR A 445 29.20 -21.17 -14.62
CA THR A 445 29.18 -20.40 -13.38
C THR A 445 27.78 -19.83 -13.17
N ALA A 446 27.14 -20.15 -12.05
CA ALA A 446 25.81 -19.68 -11.69
C ALA A 446 25.78 -19.15 -10.26
N ASN A 447 24.97 -18.14 -10.01
CA ASN A 447 24.64 -17.59 -8.69
C ASN A 447 23.50 -18.34 -8.02
N GLY A 448 22.68 -19.06 -8.78
CA GLY A 448 21.58 -19.85 -8.25
C GLY A 448 20.85 -20.64 -9.32
N LEU A 449 19.67 -21.14 -8.97
CA LEU A 449 18.77 -21.79 -9.90
C LEU A 449 17.33 -21.32 -9.73
N SER A 450 16.56 -21.31 -10.82
CA SER A 450 15.11 -21.15 -10.75
C SER A 450 14.42 -22.49 -10.95
N ILE A 451 13.34 -22.71 -10.19
CA ILE A 451 12.46 -23.86 -10.33
C ILE A 451 11.04 -23.36 -10.57
N ASN A 452 10.39 -23.94 -11.57
CA ASN A 452 8.95 -23.87 -11.70
C ASN A 452 8.32 -25.18 -11.20
N THR A 453 7.33 -25.07 -10.32
CA THR A 453 6.56 -26.23 -9.85
C THR A 453 5.60 -26.72 -10.93
N ARG A 454 5.10 -27.95 -10.81
CA ARG A 454 3.96 -28.48 -11.58
C ARG A 454 2.75 -27.51 -11.52
N GLN A 455 2.09 -27.25 -12.67
CA GLN A 455 1.07 -26.19 -12.82
C GLN A 455 -0.38 -26.68 -12.94
N ASP A 456 -0.62 -27.91 -13.39
CA ASP A 456 -1.96 -28.48 -13.63
C ASP A 456 -2.78 -28.74 -12.35
N THR A 457 -2.17 -28.57 -11.17
CA THR A 457 -2.85 -28.65 -9.87
C THR A 457 -2.35 -27.58 -8.92
N GLN A 458 -3.25 -27.06 -8.09
CA GLN A 458 -2.91 -26.18 -6.96
C GLN A 458 -2.68 -26.97 -5.66
N ALA A 459 -2.93 -28.28 -5.66
CA ALA A 459 -2.76 -29.16 -4.50
C ALA A 459 -1.29 -29.58 -4.31
N GLY A 460 -0.94 -30.02 -3.09
CA GLY A 460 0.45 -30.32 -2.70
C GLY A 460 0.98 -31.71 -3.05
N ALA A 461 0.14 -32.63 -3.54
CA ALA A 461 0.53 -34.01 -3.85
C ALA A 461 1.70 -34.04 -4.86
N GLY A 462 2.84 -34.61 -4.46
CA GLY A 462 4.06 -34.67 -5.27
C GLY A 462 4.73 -33.33 -5.56
N LYS A 463 4.32 -32.23 -4.94
CA LYS A 463 5.05 -30.95 -5.01
C LYS A 463 6.10 -30.90 -3.92
N ILE A 464 7.35 -30.79 -4.34
CA ILE A 464 8.50 -30.77 -3.44
C ILE A 464 8.32 -29.64 -2.43
N LYS A 465 8.46 -29.96 -1.14
CA LYS A 465 8.47 -28.97 -0.05
C LYS A 465 9.91 -28.74 0.38
N ASP A 466 10.48 -29.65 1.17
CA ASP A 466 11.86 -29.52 1.63
C ASP A 466 12.82 -30.19 0.64
N PHE A 467 13.93 -29.52 0.33
CA PHE A 467 14.88 -29.96 -0.68
C PHE A 467 16.29 -29.45 -0.42
N ARG A 468 17.24 -30.04 -1.15
CA ARG A 468 18.61 -29.52 -1.24
C ARG A 468 19.12 -29.53 -2.67
N ILE A 469 20.11 -28.68 -2.93
CA ILE A 469 20.80 -28.57 -4.21
C ILE A 469 22.24 -28.98 -4.00
N GLU A 470 22.73 -29.88 -4.85
CA GLU A 470 24.11 -30.34 -4.88
C GLU A 470 24.74 -30.01 -6.24
N THR A 471 26.02 -29.66 -6.25
CA THR A 471 26.81 -29.45 -7.48
C THR A 471 27.98 -30.41 -7.55
N SER A 472 28.42 -30.75 -8.76
CA SER A 472 29.56 -31.63 -9.00
C SER A 472 30.31 -31.26 -10.30
N ASN A 473 31.60 -31.58 -10.35
CA ASN A 473 32.42 -31.45 -11.55
C ASN A 473 32.57 -32.76 -12.34
N ASP A 474 32.37 -33.91 -11.68
CA ASP A 474 32.59 -35.25 -12.25
C ASP A 474 31.31 -36.11 -12.29
N GLY A 475 30.21 -35.63 -11.69
CA GLY A 475 28.95 -36.34 -11.59
C GLY A 475 28.91 -37.41 -10.49
N THR A 476 29.99 -37.59 -9.73
CA THR A 476 30.11 -38.63 -8.69
C THR A 476 30.38 -38.04 -7.31
N ASN A 477 31.21 -37.00 -7.20
CA ASN A 477 31.50 -36.28 -5.97
C ASN A 477 30.62 -35.03 -5.86
N TRP A 478 29.77 -34.98 -4.84
CA TRP A 478 28.72 -33.97 -4.70
C TRP A 478 28.97 -33.05 -3.50
N THR A 479 28.76 -31.75 -3.69
CA THR A 479 28.78 -30.76 -2.60
C THR A 479 27.42 -30.09 -2.52
N THR A 480 26.80 -30.09 -1.33
CA THR A 480 25.56 -29.36 -1.08
C THR A 480 25.83 -27.86 -1.08
N VAL A 481 25.13 -27.11 -1.95
CA VAL A 481 25.26 -25.65 -2.09
C VAL A 481 24.05 -24.89 -1.57
N TYR A 482 22.93 -25.57 -1.33
CA TYR A 482 21.70 -24.98 -0.80
C TYR A 482 20.84 -26.03 -0.10
N ASN A 483 20.14 -25.62 0.97
CA ASN A 483 19.03 -26.35 1.59
C ASN A 483 17.88 -25.37 1.76
N GLY A 484 16.65 -25.80 1.53
CA GLY A 484 15.51 -24.93 1.77
C GLY A 484 14.16 -25.60 1.56
N THR A 485 13.14 -24.76 1.61
CA THR A 485 11.73 -25.13 1.41
C THR A 485 11.21 -24.36 0.20
N MET A 486 10.63 -25.05 -0.77
CA MET A 486 9.92 -24.40 -1.89
C MET A 486 8.53 -23.97 -1.42
N ALA A 487 8.03 -22.84 -1.92
CA ALA A 487 6.62 -22.50 -1.93
C ALA A 487 5.83 -23.49 -2.82
N LEU A 488 4.53 -23.60 -2.55
CA LEU A 488 3.66 -24.58 -3.19
C LEU A 488 3.51 -24.40 -4.70
N ASN A 489 3.53 -23.16 -5.19
CA ASN A 489 3.20 -22.81 -6.57
C ASN A 489 4.13 -21.73 -7.12
N GLY A 490 4.31 -21.73 -8.44
CA GLY A 490 4.97 -20.67 -9.21
C GLY A 490 6.48 -20.86 -9.37
N VAL A 491 7.09 -19.90 -10.08
CA VAL A 491 8.54 -19.84 -10.29
C VAL A 491 9.20 -19.27 -9.05
N GLN A 492 10.28 -19.92 -8.61
CA GLN A 492 11.03 -19.56 -7.42
C GLN A 492 12.52 -19.55 -7.73
N TYR A 493 13.26 -18.67 -7.07
CA TYR A 493 14.70 -18.50 -7.25
C TYR A 493 15.43 -18.91 -5.97
N PHE A 494 16.47 -19.73 -6.11
CA PHE A 494 17.26 -20.24 -5.00
C PHE A 494 18.73 -19.88 -5.21
N SER A 495 19.16 -18.82 -4.52
CA SER A 495 20.53 -18.29 -4.60
C SER A 495 21.51 -19.17 -3.81
N PHE A 496 22.68 -19.41 -4.38
CA PHE A 496 23.80 -20.05 -3.69
C PHE A 496 24.52 -19.05 -2.78
N ASN A 497 25.31 -19.58 -1.83
CA ASN A 497 26.25 -18.75 -1.08
C ASN A 497 27.48 -18.39 -1.94
N GLY A 498 27.29 -17.40 -2.82
CA GLY A 498 28.23 -16.98 -3.86
C GLY A 498 28.20 -17.85 -5.11
N ALA A 499 28.71 -17.31 -6.22
CA ALA A 499 28.77 -17.99 -7.51
C ALA A 499 29.49 -19.34 -7.41
N LYS A 500 28.95 -20.36 -8.08
CA LYS A 500 29.51 -21.72 -8.14
C LYS A 500 29.78 -22.12 -9.59
N THR A 501 30.93 -22.74 -9.82
CA THR A 501 31.30 -23.30 -11.12
C THR A 501 31.22 -24.82 -11.08
N PHE A 502 30.42 -25.42 -11.96
CA PHE A 502 30.15 -26.86 -11.96
C PHE A 502 29.75 -27.40 -13.35
N ASN A 503 29.87 -28.72 -13.54
CA ASN A 503 29.41 -29.44 -14.74
C ASN A 503 28.06 -30.14 -14.53
N TYR A 504 27.71 -30.40 -13.27
CA TYR A 504 26.50 -31.10 -12.89
C TYR A 504 25.82 -30.42 -11.72
N ILE A 505 24.49 -30.41 -11.74
CA ILE A 505 23.66 -29.97 -10.64
C ILE A 505 22.59 -31.01 -10.36
N LYS A 506 22.33 -31.27 -9.09
CA LYS A 506 21.35 -32.24 -8.63
C LYS A 506 20.40 -31.58 -7.65
N ILE A 507 19.11 -31.76 -7.90
CA ILE A 507 18.03 -31.33 -6.99
C ILE A 507 17.55 -32.58 -6.27
N VAL A 508 17.58 -32.55 -4.94
CA VAL A 508 17.17 -33.67 -4.09
C VAL A 508 15.95 -33.26 -3.26
N SER A 509 14.81 -33.88 -3.54
CA SER A 509 13.56 -33.73 -2.79
C SER A 509 13.60 -34.57 -1.51
N LEU A 510 13.37 -33.95 -0.37
CA LEU A 510 13.38 -34.59 0.96
C LEU A 510 11.97 -34.97 1.42
N ASN A 511 10.96 -34.20 1.02
CA ASN A 511 9.54 -34.50 1.21
C ASN A 511 8.67 -33.68 0.25
N ASP A 512 7.37 -33.98 0.21
CA ASP A 512 6.34 -33.16 -0.42
C ASP A 512 5.43 -32.48 0.62
N TYR A 513 4.53 -31.62 0.14
CA TYR A 513 3.63 -30.83 0.98
C TYR A 513 2.56 -31.63 1.73
N LEU A 514 2.24 -32.86 1.28
CA LEU A 514 1.21 -33.71 1.88
C LEU A 514 1.80 -34.91 2.64
N GLY A 515 3.12 -35.05 2.68
CA GLY A 515 3.82 -36.18 3.27
C GLY A 515 3.70 -37.47 2.45
N GLU A 516 3.44 -37.37 1.15
CA GLU A 516 3.39 -38.53 0.27
C GLU A 516 4.79 -38.93 -0.21
N LYS A 517 4.84 -39.82 -1.22
CA LYS A 517 6.06 -40.47 -1.69
C LYS A 517 6.56 -39.90 -3.01
N PHE A 518 6.11 -38.71 -3.41
CA PHE A 518 6.23 -38.26 -4.78
C PHE A 518 7.02 -36.95 -4.91
N ALA A 519 7.63 -36.75 -6.07
CA ALA A 519 8.25 -35.48 -6.43
C ALA A 519 7.94 -35.13 -7.89
N SER A 520 7.77 -33.83 -8.16
CA SER A 520 7.54 -33.29 -9.48
C SER A 520 8.15 -31.91 -9.65
N LEU A 521 8.60 -31.63 -10.88
CA LEU A 521 9.23 -30.36 -11.27
C LEU A 521 8.83 -30.04 -12.72
N SER A 522 8.46 -28.79 -13.00
CA SER A 522 8.09 -28.36 -14.35
C SER A 522 9.29 -27.83 -15.13
N GLU A 523 10.04 -26.87 -14.59
CA GLU A 523 11.18 -26.27 -15.29
C GLU A 523 12.31 -25.99 -14.31
N VAL A 524 13.56 -26.16 -14.76
CA VAL A 524 14.78 -25.81 -14.02
C VAL A 524 15.68 -24.94 -14.90
N ASN A 525 16.12 -23.80 -14.38
CA ASN A 525 17.11 -22.93 -15.03
C ASN A 525 18.21 -22.50 -14.05
N LEU A 526 19.31 -21.96 -14.56
CA LEU A 526 20.38 -21.33 -13.77
C LEU A 526 20.42 -19.84 -14.06
N TYR A 527 20.91 -19.04 -13.12
CA TYR A 527 21.14 -17.59 -13.27
C TYR A 527 22.37 -17.13 -12.49
#